data_AF-A0A7X9ZFM5-F1
#
_entry.id   AF-A0A7X9ZFM5-F1
#
_cell.length_a   1.000
_cell.length_b   1.000
_cell.length_c   1.000
_cell.angle_alpha   90.00
_cell.angle_beta   90.00
_cell.angle_gamma   90.00
#
_symmetry.space_group_name_H-M   'P 1'
#
loop_
_entity.id
_entity.type
_entity.pdbx_description
1 polymer ?
#
loop_
_entity_poly.entity_id
_entity_poly.type
_entity_poly.pdbx_seq_one_letter_code
_entity_poly.pdbx_strand_id
1 'polypeptide(L)' 'MHASTNTMLIIIVTGVALMLVGFGLRDRNIGMGLMGLGLITAIGSILYKAYITFY' A
#
# COMPACT_ATOMS: atom_id res chain seq x y z
N MET A 1 3.88 -22.83 -3.73
CA MET A 1 3.44 -21.47 -3.34
C MET A 1 4.46 -20.50 -3.92
N HIS A 2 4.12 -19.77 -4.99
CA HIS A 2 5.09 -18.90 -5.70
C HIS A 2 5.44 -17.68 -4.85
N ALA A 3 6.74 -17.47 -4.59
CA ALA A 3 7.25 -16.38 -3.75
C ALA A 3 6.73 -14.99 -4.18
N SER A 4 6.56 -14.77 -5.49
CA SER A 4 6.07 -13.52 -6.07
C SER A 4 4.66 -13.14 -5.63
N THR A 5 3.77 -14.12 -5.41
CA THR A 5 2.39 -13.89 -4.97
C THR A 5 2.34 -13.47 -3.49
N ASN A 6 3.17 -14.10 -2.65
CA ASN A 6 3.25 -13.77 -1.22
C ASN A 6 3.83 -12.36 -1.00
N THR A 7 4.87 -11.97 -1.75
CA THR A 7 5.47 -10.65 -1.63
C THR A 7 4.48 -9.53 -1.99
N MET A 8 3.65 -9.72 -3.02
CA MET A 8 2.61 -8.73 -3.38
C MET A 8 1.50 -8.61 -2.36
N LEU A 9 1.05 -9.73 -1.80
CA LEU A 9 0.06 -9.73 -0.72
C LEU A 9 0.59 -8.98 0.50
N ILE A 10 1.85 -9.20 0.87
CA ILE A 10 2.49 -8.49 1.98
C ILE A 10 2.49 -6.98 1.71
N ILE A 11 2.89 -6.53 0.52
CA ILE A 11 2.93 -5.09 0.19
C ILE A 11 1.53 -4.45 0.26
N ILE A 12 0.50 -5.11 -0.28
CA ILE A 12 -0.87 -4.60 -0.24
C ILE A 12 -1.40 -4.56 1.19
N VAL A 13 -1.22 -5.63 1.98
CA VAL A 13 -1.66 -5.69 3.38
C VAL A 13 -0.95 -4.63 4.22
N THR A 14 0.35 -4.41 3.99
CA THR A 14 1.12 -3.37 4.70
C THR A 14 0.65 -1.97 4.31
N GLY A 15 0.32 -1.74 3.03
CA GLY A 15 -0.25 -0.47 2.55
C GLY A 15 -1.63 -0.16 3.16
N VAL A 16 -2.50 -1.17 3.25
CA VAL A 16 -3.82 -1.02 3.89
C VAL A 16 -3.68 -0.79 5.40
N ALA A 17 -2.77 -1.49 6.08
CA ALA A 17 -2.48 -1.26 7.50
C ALA A 17 -1.98 0.17 7.76
N LEU A 18 -1.09 0.70 6.89
CA LEU A 18 -0.64 2.09 6.94
C LEU A 18 -1.78 3.10 6.75
N MET A 19 -2.73 2.83 5.85
CA MET A 19 -3.93 3.67 5.71
C MET A 19 -4.80 3.66 6.96
N LEU A 20 -5.02 2.49 7.59
CA LEU A 20 -5.82 2.36 8.80
C LEU A 20 -5.16 3.07 10.00
N VAL A 21 -3.84 2.93 10.14
CA VAL A 21 -3.06 3.65 11.16
C VAL A 21 -3.09 5.16 10.89
N GLY A 22 -2.95 5.58 9.63
CA GLY A 22 -3.08 6.97 9.23
C GLY A 22 -4.46 7.55 9.49
N PHE A 23 -5.52 6.76 9.30
CA PHE A 23 -6.89 7.14 9.62
C PHE A 23 -7.12 7.28 11.13
N GLY A 24 -6.54 6.39 11.94
CA GLY A 24 -6.58 6.49 13.41
C GLY A 24 -5.81 7.68 13.98
N LEU A 25 -4.81 8.19 13.25
CA LEU A 25 -4.03 9.38 13.60
C LEU A 25 -4.47 10.62 12.80
N ARG A 26 -5.60 10.57 12.09
CA ARG A 26 -6.04 11.59 11.11
C ARG A 26 -6.09 13.01 11.68
N ASP A 27 -6.47 13.14 12.95
CA ASP A 27 -6.56 14.45 13.63
C ASP A 27 -5.19 15.09 13.90
N ARG A 28 -4.10 14.31 13.76
CA ARG A 28 -2.74 14.85 13.73
C ARG A 28 -2.34 15.01 12.27
N ASN A 29 -1.65 16.12 11.94
CA ASN A 29 -1.07 16.36 10.61
C ASN A 29 -0.32 15.14 10.02
N ILE A 30 0.24 14.30 10.90
CA ILE A 30 0.95 13.06 10.57
C ILE A 30 0.02 11.98 10.00
N GLY A 31 -1.24 11.89 10.46
CA GLY A 31 -2.22 10.92 9.97
C GLY A 31 -2.63 11.17 8.53
N MET A 32 -2.74 12.44 8.10
CA MET A 32 -2.94 12.77 6.69
C MET A 32 -1.76 12.31 5.82
N GLY A 33 -0.53 12.48 6.30
CA GLY A 33 0.67 11.97 5.62
C GLY A 33 0.72 10.45 5.52
N LEU A 34 0.37 9.75 6.61
CA LEU A 34 0.31 8.28 6.65
C LEU A 34 -0.77 7.71 5.73
N MET A 35 -1.94 8.35 5.65
CA MET A 35 -2.97 7.96 4.68
C MET A 35 -2.51 8.16 3.23
N GLY A 36 -1.83 9.28 2.93
CA GLY A 36 -1.26 9.53 1.62
C GLY A 36 -0.19 8.49 1.23
N LEU A 37 0.70 8.15 2.16
CA LEU A 37 1.72 7.11 1.96
C LEU A 37 1.09 5.73 1.72
N GLY A 38 0.05 5.37 2.48
CA GLY A 38 -0.71 4.15 2.26
C GLY A 38 -1.34 4.09 0.86
N LEU A 39 -1.89 5.21 0.38
CA LEU A 39 -2.48 5.33 -0.97
C LEU A 39 -1.42 5.17 -2.07
N ILE A 40 -0.30 5.86 -1.96
CA ILE A 40 0.79 5.77 -2.93
C ILE A 40 1.33 4.34 -2.98
N THR A 41 1.45 3.67 -1.84
CA THR A 41 1.94 2.28 -1.76
C THR A 41 0.96 1.30 -2.42
N ALA A 42 -0.36 1.48 -2.20
CA ALA A 42 -1.40 0.68 -2.83
C ALA A 42 -1.43 0.90 -4.35
N ILE A 43 -1.42 2.15 -4.82
CA ILE A 43 -1.41 2.47 -6.25
C ILE A 43 -0.13 1.99 -6.92
N GLY A 44 1.02 2.21 -6.29
CA GLY A 44 2.34 1.79 -6.80
C GLY A 44 2.44 0.27 -6.95
N SER A 45 1.91 -0.49 -5.99
CA SER A 45 1.89 -1.96 -6.08
C SER A 45 0.97 -2.48 -7.20
N ILE A 46 -0.18 -1.83 -7.42
CA ILE A 46 -1.07 -2.13 -8.55
C ILE A 46 -0.41 -1.80 -9.88
N LEU A 47 0.21 -0.62 -10.00
CA LEU A 47 0.92 -0.20 -11.21
C LEU A 47 2.12 -1.09 -11.51
N TYR A 48 2.90 -1.47 -10.51
CA TYR A 48 4.01 -2.40 -10.66
C TYR A 48 3.51 -3.78 -11.13
N LYS A 49 2.41 -4.28 -10.56
CA LYS A 49 1.79 -5.52 -11.02
C LYS A 49 1.29 -5.43 -12.46
N ALA A 50 0.64 -4.32 -12.81
CA ALA A 50 0.16 -4.08 -14.16
C ALA A 50 1.32 -4.01 -15.15
N TYR A 51 2.42 -3.34 -14.81
CA TYR A 51 3.61 -3.26 -15.65
C TYR A 51 4.16 -4.65 -15.98
N ILE A 52 4.43 -5.49 -14.97
CA ILE A 52 4.99 -6.84 -15.20
C ILE A 52 4.00 -7.75 -15.95
N THR A 53 2.69 -7.48 -15.86
CA THR A 53 1.66 -8.31 -16.48
C THR A 53 1.42 -7.93 -17.95
N PHE A 54 1.56 -6.65 -18.29
CA PHE A 54 1.21 -6.11 -19.61
C PHE A 54 2.42 -5.64 -20.44
N TYR A 55 3.62 -5.60 -19.86
CA TYR A 55 4.88 -5.22 -20.52
C TYR A 55 5.99 -6.20 -20.14
#